data_AF-A0A9W4D2J8-F1
#
_entry.id   AF-A0A9W4D2J8-F1
#
_cell.length_a   1.000
_cell.length_b   1.000
_cell.length_c   1.000
_cell.angle_alpha   90.00
_cell.angle_beta   90.00
_cell.angle_gamma   90.00
#
_symmetry.space_group_name_H-M   'P 1'
#
loop_
_entity.id
_entity.type
_entity.pdbx_description
1 polymer ?
#
loop_
_entity_poly.entity_id
_entity_poly.type
_entity_poly.pdbx_seq_one_letter_code
_entity_poly.pdbx_strand_id
1 'polypeptide(L)'
;MPQLLSDPFWNNTNDPHLKVASEQFRFVAPLSSILFAPYSQIFAENVWGKAIEQVIVEGLSPEAATEMAIAEIQTIFAEWKVQE
;
A
#
# COMPACT_ATOMS: atom_id res chain seq x y z
N MET A 1 -16.62 -0.82 -3.43
CA MET A 1 -16.85 0.61 -3.08
C MET A 1 -17.72 1.41 -4.07
N PRO A 2 -17.78 1.14 -5.39
CA PRO A 2 -18.52 2.04 -6.30
C PRO A 2 -19.99 2.27 -5.95
N GLN A 3 -20.70 1.24 -5.48
CA GLN A 3 -22.12 1.35 -5.10
C GLN A 3 -22.35 2.19 -3.84
N LEU A 4 -21.38 2.22 -2.91
CA LEU A 4 -21.48 3.00 -1.68
C LEU A 4 -21.37 4.50 -1.94
N LEU A 5 -20.70 4.91 -3.03
CA LEU A 5 -20.56 6.32 -3.41
C LEU A 5 -21.89 6.97 -3.85
N SER A 6 -22.92 6.16 -4.10
CA SER A 6 -24.28 6.65 -4.39
C SER A 6 -25.04 7.10 -3.13
N ASP A 7 -24.53 6.82 -1.94
CA ASP A 7 -25.17 7.25 -0.69
C ASP A 7 -25.18 8.79 -0.57
N PRO A 8 -26.25 9.42 -0.04
CA PRO A 8 -26.34 10.87 0.13
C PRO A 8 -25.17 11.47 0.92
N PHE A 9 -24.58 10.71 1.84
CA PHE A 9 -23.39 11.13 2.59
C PHE A 9 -22.27 11.58 1.65
N TRP A 10 -21.94 10.78 0.62
CA TRP A 10 -20.83 11.06 -0.31
C TRP A 10 -21.11 12.22 -1.28
N ASN A 11 -22.37 12.66 -1.38
CA ASN A 11 -22.80 13.75 -2.26
C ASN A 11 -23.10 15.04 -1.48
N ASN A 12 -22.76 15.11 -0.19
CA ASN A 12 -22.95 16.32 0.62
C ASN A 12 -22.00 17.44 0.17
N THR A 13 -22.56 18.46 -0.49
CA THR A 13 -21.81 19.60 -1.01
C THR A 13 -21.33 20.58 0.06
N ASN A 14 -21.81 20.47 1.29
CA ASN A 14 -21.36 21.30 2.41
C ASN A 14 -20.04 20.83 3.03
N ASP A 15 -19.58 19.62 2.69
CA ASP A 15 -18.28 19.09 3.12
C ASP A 15 -17.33 18.93 1.92
N PRO A 16 -16.32 19.82 1.77
CA PRO A 16 -15.39 19.74 0.65
C PRO A 16 -14.46 18.51 0.71
N HIS A 17 -14.28 17.89 1.87
CA HIS A 17 -13.42 16.71 2.03
C HIS A 17 -14.08 15.45 1.45
N LEU A 18 -15.41 15.34 1.53
CA LEU A 18 -16.15 14.19 0.99
C LEU A 18 -16.05 14.10 -0.53
N LYS A 19 -16.03 15.24 -1.22
CA LYS A 19 -15.79 15.29 -2.66
C LYS A 19 -14.42 14.67 -3.02
N VAL A 20 -13.36 15.10 -2.35
CA VAL A 20 -12.00 14.59 -2.61
C VAL A 20 -11.90 13.10 -2.28
N ALA A 21 -12.45 12.67 -1.15
CA ALA A 21 -12.44 11.26 -0.75
C ALA A 21 -13.22 10.37 -1.73
N SER A 22 -14.40 10.81 -2.18
CA SER A 22 -15.22 10.05 -3.15
C SER A 22 -14.53 9.89 -4.51
N GLU A 23 -13.73 10.87 -4.94
CA GLU A 23 -12.91 10.77 -6.14
C GLU A 23 -11.82 9.69 -5.99
N GLN A 24 -11.13 9.64 -4.84
CA GLN A 24 -10.14 8.60 -4.55
C GLN A 24 -10.78 7.20 -4.51
N PHE A 25 -11.96 7.07 -3.91
CA PHE A 25 -12.65 5.78 -3.79
C PHE A 25 -13.36 5.30 -5.08
N ARG A 26 -13.34 6.10 -6.14
CA ARG A 26 -13.89 5.70 -7.45
C ARG A 26 -13.11 4.53 -8.06
N PHE A 27 -11.80 4.49 -7.83
CA PHE A 27 -10.90 3.46 -8.33
C PHE A 27 -10.15 2.83 -7.17
N VAL A 28 -10.74 1.76 -6.61
CA VAL A 28 -10.14 1.03 -5.50
C VAL A 28 -9.68 -0.36 -5.93
N ALA A 29 -8.57 -0.79 -5.36
CA ALA A 29 -8.13 -2.17 -5.36
C ALA A 29 -8.13 -2.71 -3.92
N PRO A 30 -8.31 -4.02 -3.70
CA PRO A 30 -8.04 -4.62 -2.41
C PRO A 30 -6.60 -4.37 -1.98
N LEU A 31 -6.37 -4.19 -0.68
CA LEU A 31 -5.01 -4.13 -0.13
C LEU A 31 -4.30 -5.47 -0.35
N SER A 32 -3.02 -5.45 -0.71
CA SER A 32 -2.25 -6.68 -0.99
C SER A 32 -2.22 -7.64 0.19
N SER A 33 -2.23 -7.15 1.43
CA SER A 33 -2.27 -7.96 2.65
C SER A 33 -3.58 -8.74 2.84
N ILE A 34 -4.67 -8.32 2.17
CA ILE A 34 -5.93 -9.07 2.15
C ILE A 34 -5.83 -10.25 1.17
N LEU A 35 -5.08 -10.07 0.08
CA LEU A 35 -4.98 -11.05 -1.00
C LEU A 35 -3.85 -12.06 -0.78
N PHE A 36 -2.79 -11.66 -0.08
CA PHE A 36 -1.58 -12.45 0.11
C PHE A 36 -1.11 -12.37 1.56
N ALA A 37 -1.09 -13.51 2.26
CA ALA A 37 -0.66 -13.56 3.66
C ALA A 37 0.76 -12.99 3.91
N PRO A 38 1.78 -13.24 3.06
CA PRO A 38 3.12 -12.69 3.26
C PRO A 38 3.17 -11.15 3.26
N TYR A 39 2.21 -10.48 2.60
CA TYR A 39 2.13 -9.03 2.60
C TYR A 39 1.80 -8.43 3.98
N SER A 40 1.23 -9.20 4.90
CA SER A 40 1.05 -8.75 6.28
C SER A 40 2.40 -8.53 6.98
N GLN A 41 3.38 -9.41 6.74
CA GLN A 41 4.74 -9.29 7.27
C GLN A 41 5.49 -8.13 6.61
N ILE A 42 5.39 -7.98 5.28
CA ILE A 42 5.98 -6.83 4.55
C ILE A 42 5.52 -5.50 5.16
N PHE A 43 4.24 -5.40 5.53
CA PHE A 43 3.70 -4.23 6.20
C PHE A 43 4.22 -4.08 7.63
N ALA A 44 4.22 -5.16 8.42
CA ALA A 44 4.70 -5.16 9.80
C ALA A 44 6.18 -4.77 9.93
N GLU A 45 7.00 -5.18 8.96
CA GLU A 45 8.42 -4.85 8.88
C GLU A 45 8.70 -3.50 8.20
N ASN A 46 7.66 -2.80 7.74
CA ASN A 46 7.74 -1.48 7.11
C ASN A 46 8.75 -1.43 5.94
N VAL A 47 8.83 -2.48 5.13
CA VAL A 47 9.84 -2.62 4.06
C VAL A 47 9.85 -1.42 3.11
N TRP A 48 8.68 -0.96 2.67
CA TRP A 48 8.57 0.23 1.81
C TRP A 48 8.94 1.52 2.52
N GLY A 49 8.69 1.62 3.84
CA GLY A 49 9.12 2.77 4.63
C GLY A 49 10.64 2.87 4.72
N LYS A 50 11.33 1.74 4.93
CA LYS A 50 12.80 1.67 4.88
C LYS A 50 13.34 2.11 3.53
N ALA A 51 12.72 1.67 2.43
CA ALA A 51 13.13 2.07 1.08
C ALA A 51 13.01 3.59 0.86
N ILE A 52 11.92 4.19 1.35
CA ILE A 52 11.73 5.65 1.28
C ILE A 52 12.77 6.39 2.13
N GLU A 53 13.07 5.88 3.33
CA GLU A 53 14.12 6.41 4.21
C GLU A 53 15.49 6.37 3.52
N GLN A 54 15.85 5.26 2.88
CA GLN A 54 17.10 5.12 2.14
C GLN A 54 17.25 6.15 1.03
N VAL A 55 16.16 6.49 0.34
CA VAL A 55 16.19 7.54 -0.68
C VAL A 55 16.34 8.92 -0.06
N ILE A 56 15.54 9.26 0.94
CA ILE A 56 15.42 10.62 1.46
C ILE A 56 16.55 10.98 2.43
N VAL A 57 16.91 10.04 3.31
CA VAL A 57 17.86 10.26 4.40
C VAL A 57 19.25 9.78 4.02
N GLU A 58 19.35 8.60 3.42
CA GLU A 58 20.65 7.98 3.09
C GLU A 58 21.17 8.36 1.69
N GLY A 59 20.32 8.96 0.86
CA GLY A 59 20.69 9.48 -0.45
C GLY A 59 20.88 8.41 -1.54
N LEU A 60 20.31 7.22 -1.37
CA LEU A 60 20.30 6.20 -2.42
C LEU A 60 19.42 6.65 -3.60
N SER A 61 19.77 6.19 -4.80
CA SER A 61 18.85 6.31 -5.95
C SER A 61 17.56 5.52 -5.67
N PRO A 62 16.38 6.00 -6.12
CA PRO A 62 15.13 5.27 -6.01
C PRO A 62 15.22 3.83 -6.52
N GLU A 63 15.96 3.60 -7.62
CA GLU A 63 16.17 2.28 -8.21
C GLU A 63 16.88 1.33 -7.25
N ALA A 64 18.00 1.77 -6.66
CA ALA A 64 18.76 0.98 -5.69
C ALA A 64 17.95 0.64 -4.43
N ALA A 65 17.27 1.63 -3.84
CA ALA A 65 16.42 1.39 -2.66
C ALA A 65 15.26 0.44 -2.97
N THR A 66 14.67 0.56 -4.16
CA THR A 66 13.59 -0.33 -4.63
C THR A 66 14.10 -1.75 -4.83
N GLU A 67 15.28 -1.94 -5.42
CA GLU A 67 15.85 -3.28 -5.63
C GLU A 67 16.10 -4.00 -4.30
N MET A 68 16.61 -3.28 -3.28
CA MET A 68 16.80 -3.84 -1.94
C MET A 68 15.47 -4.23 -1.29
N ALA A 69 14.44 -3.38 -1.40
CA ALA A 69 13.11 -3.69 -0.89
C ALA A 69 12.49 -4.91 -1.58
N ILE A 70 12.64 -5.03 -2.91
CA ILE A 70 12.16 -6.18 -3.67
C ILE A 70 12.88 -7.46 -3.23
N ALA A 71 14.19 -7.42 -3.01
CA ALA A 71 14.96 -8.57 -2.53
C ALA A 71 14.50 -9.05 -1.13
N GLU A 72 14.21 -8.11 -0.22
CA GLU A 72 13.62 -8.40 1.11
C GLU A 72 12.23 -9.04 0.96
N ILE A 73 11.37 -8.47 0.10
CA ILE A 73 10.04 -9.03 -0.21
C ILE A 73 10.14 -10.44 -0.78
N GLN A 74 11.05 -10.69 -1.72
CA GLN A 74 11.25 -12.03 -2.30
C GLN A 74 11.67 -13.05 -1.24
N THR A 75 12.52 -12.64 -0.29
CA THR A 75 12.93 -13.47 0.84
C THR A 75 11.72 -13.83 1.71
N ILE A 76 10.91 -12.85 2.12
CA ILE A 76 9.69 -13.08 2.90
C ILE A 76 8.76 -14.05 2.17
N PHE A 77 8.53 -13.85 0.87
CA PHE A 77 7.70 -14.76 0.09
C PHE A 77 8.25 -16.19 -0.01
N ALA A 78 9.57 -16.35 -0.03
CA ALA A 78 10.19 -17.67 -0.04
C ALA A 78 10.04 -18.37 1.32
N GLU A 79 10.20 -17.65 2.43
CA GLU A 79 10.06 -18.19 3.78
C GLU A 79 8.65 -18.70 4.06
N TRP A 80 7.62 -17.98 3.61
CA TRP A 80 6.23 -18.40 3.75
C TRP A 80 5.91 -19.68 2.96
N LYS A 81 6.53 -19.88 1.78
CA LYS A 81 6.34 -21.12 0.99
C LYS A 81 6.94 -22.36 1.66
N VAL A 82 7.93 -22.20 2.53
CA VAL A 82 8.55 -23.32 3.26
C VAL A 82 7.73 -23.71 4.50
N GLN A 83 6.83 -22.84 4.96
CA GLN A 83 5.99 -23.07 6.14
C GLN A 83 4.66 -23.78 5.82
N GLU A 84 4.30 -23.91 4.54
CA GLU A 84 3.16 -24.72 4.05
C GLU A 84 3.57 -26.16 3.73
#